data_AF-A0A660TSQ4-F1
#
_entry.id   AF-A0A660TSQ4-F1
#
_cell.length_a   1.000
_cell.length_b   1.000
_cell.length_c   1.000
_cell.angle_alpha   90.00
_cell.angle_beta   90.00
_cell.angle_gamma   90.00
#
_symmetry.space_group_name_H-M   'P 1'
#
loop_
_entity.id
_entity.type
_entity.pdbx_description
1 polymer ?
#
loop_
_entity_poly.entity_id
_entity_poly.type
_entity_poly.pdbx_seq_one_letter_code
_entity_poly.pdbx_strand_id
1 'polypeptide(L)'
;MDALDAPLLLLSYSTDGIIPFEILRKRCEAYGRVRLAANPYVTYRGGRQSKDRQDRNLEFVLIVEKGKTTCSRDKKEVERILLNRRLQLLSTDLFRPDCLRIHGKVDNYSWEPELPSARISIPTRYLVKIPQNPDIMSLCDEDIRALIQILEDCRCKNRDEELKILKEIWIQHPGECADLIKSIPRILKKMAHRKYRDEFEKHLEDIREIGRGNPGDFTLIAAELERIENQARLRLRD
;
A
#
# COMPACT_ATOMS: atom_id res chain seq x y z
N MET A 1 -11.93 -28.19 -15.90
CA MET A 1 -12.03 -27.33 -17.11
C MET A 1 -12.34 -28.16 -18.34
N ASP A 2 -11.99 -29.45 -18.38
CA ASP A 2 -12.25 -30.37 -19.49
C ASP A 2 -13.74 -30.48 -19.88
N ALA A 3 -14.64 -30.44 -18.90
CA ALA A 3 -16.09 -30.51 -19.13
C ALA A 3 -16.72 -29.20 -19.67
N LEU A 4 -15.95 -28.10 -19.79
CA LEU A 4 -16.45 -26.82 -20.27
C LEU A 4 -16.14 -26.66 -21.76
N ASP A 5 -17.17 -26.73 -22.59
CA ASP A 5 -17.09 -26.44 -24.02
C ASP A 5 -17.32 -24.95 -24.27
N ALA A 6 -16.29 -24.14 -23.99
CA ALA A 6 -16.29 -22.71 -24.24
C ALA A 6 -14.93 -22.29 -24.81
N PRO A 7 -14.89 -21.45 -25.86
CA PRO A 7 -13.63 -20.99 -26.46
C PRO A 7 -12.83 -20.07 -25.52
N LEU A 8 -13.51 -19.41 -24.59
CA LEU A 8 -12.92 -18.49 -23.62
C LEU A 8 -13.36 -18.89 -22.21
N LEU A 9 -12.41 -18.97 -21.28
CA LEU A 9 -12.69 -19.10 -19.85
C LEU A 9 -12.22 -17.84 -19.12
N LEU A 10 -13.08 -17.30 -18.26
CA LEU A 10 -12.79 -16.16 -17.40
C LEU A 10 -12.76 -16.62 -15.96
N LEU A 11 -11.66 -16.39 -15.25
CA LEU A 11 -11.50 -16.74 -13.85
C LEU A 11 -11.21 -15.48 -13.03
N SER A 12 -12.17 -15.04 -12.23
CA SER A 12 -11.90 -14.02 -11.21
C SER A 12 -11.10 -14.65 -10.07
N TYR A 13 -10.00 -14.02 -9.68
CA TYR A 13 -9.11 -14.56 -8.67
C TYR A 13 -8.40 -13.48 -7.86
N SER A 14 -7.82 -13.89 -6.74
CA SER A 14 -7.05 -13.03 -5.85
C SER A 14 -5.70 -13.66 -5.50
N THR A 15 -4.67 -12.85 -5.24
CA THR A 15 -3.37 -13.37 -4.74
C THR A 15 -3.47 -14.12 -3.42
N ASP A 16 -4.53 -13.89 -2.64
CA ASP A 16 -4.81 -14.57 -1.36
C ASP A 16 -5.84 -15.71 -1.52
N GLY A 17 -6.11 -16.10 -2.77
CA GLY A 17 -6.93 -17.27 -3.03
C GLY A 17 -6.26 -18.55 -2.52
N ILE A 18 -7.09 -19.54 -2.19
CA ILE A 18 -6.67 -20.84 -1.61
C ILE A 18 -5.57 -21.53 -2.44
N ILE A 19 -5.64 -21.40 -3.76
CA ILE A 19 -4.64 -21.93 -4.70
C ILE A 19 -3.58 -20.85 -4.97
N PRO A 20 -2.29 -21.12 -4.75
CA PRO A 20 -1.22 -20.19 -5.13
C PRO A 20 -1.33 -19.79 -6.60
N PHE A 21 -1.21 -18.49 -6.88
CA PHE A 21 -1.41 -17.94 -8.23
C PHE A 21 -0.56 -18.66 -9.29
N GLU A 22 0.71 -18.96 -8.99
CA GLU A 22 1.60 -19.67 -9.92
C GLU A 22 1.10 -21.07 -10.30
N ILE A 23 0.48 -21.77 -9.35
CA ILE A 23 -0.12 -23.08 -9.58
C ILE A 23 -1.36 -22.93 -10.47
N LEU A 24 -2.22 -21.95 -10.15
CA LEU A 24 -3.41 -21.66 -10.94
C LEU A 24 -3.05 -21.28 -12.38
N ARG A 25 -2.08 -20.37 -12.57
CA ARG A 25 -1.59 -19.95 -13.88
C ARG A 25 -1.10 -21.13 -14.70
N LYS A 26 -0.21 -21.97 -14.14
CA LYS A 26 0.29 -23.17 -14.83
C LYS A 26 -0.82 -24.13 -15.23
N ARG A 27 -1.84 -24.29 -14.38
CA ARG A 27 -3.02 -25.10 -14.71
C ARG A 27 -3.80 -24.50 -15.88
N CYS A 28 -4.04 -23.19 -15.89
CA CYS A 28 -4.70 -22.51 -17.00
C CYS A 28 -3.89 -22.57 -18.31
N GLU A 29 -2.55 -22.44 -18.24
CA GLU A 29 -1.65 -22.55 -19.40
C GLU A 29 -1.73 -23.93 -20.08
N ALA A 30 -2.04 -24.99 -19.32
CA ALA A 30 -2.23 -26.33 -19.89
C ALA A 30 -3.49 -26.44 -20.77
N TYR A 31 -4.46 -25.53 -20.61
CA TYR A 31 -5.73 -25.53 -21.36
C TYR A 31 -5.77 -24.53 -22.51
N GLY A 32 -4.91 -23.51 -22.49
CA GLY A 32 -4.96 -22.44 -23.47
C GLY A 32 -3.99 -21.29 -23.22
N ARG A 33 -4.07 -20.27 -24.10
CA ARG A 33 -3.31 -19.03 -23.96
C ARG A 33 -3.87 -18.22 -22.80
N VAL A 34 -3.01 -17.86 -21.86
CA VAL A 34 -3.39 -17.09 -20.66
C VAL A 34 -3.04 -15.63 -20.81
N ARG A 35 -4.01 -14.76 -20.54
CA ARG A 35 -3.84 -13.31 -20.39
C ARG A 35 -4.45 -12.86 -19.06
N LEU A 36 -4.07 -11.68 -18.59
CA LEU A 36 -4.54 -11.14 -17.32
C LEU A 36 -5.18 -9.78 -17.56
N ALA A 37 -6.42 -9.63 -17.12
CA ALA A 37 -7.08 -8.33 -17.03
C ALA A 37 -7.20 -7.97 -15.55
N ALA A 38 -6.58 -6.87 -15.14
CA ALA A 38 -6.70 -6.36 -13.79
C ALA A 38 -7.48 -5.05 -13.84
N ASN A 39 -8.62 -4.97 -13.14
CA ASN A 39 -9.27 -3.71 -12.81
C ASN A 39 -8.96 -3.38 -11.35
N PRO A 40 -8.81 -2.09 -10.98
CA PRO A 40 -8.72 -1.71 -9.59
C PRO A 40 -10.08 -1.98 -8.92
N TYR A 41 -10.19 -3.10 -8.22
CA TYR A 41 -11.31 -3.37 -7.33
C TYR A 41 -10.83 -3.18 -5.89
N VAL A 42 -11.50 -2.30 -5.16
CA VAL A 42 -11.28 -2.15 -3.72
C VAL A 42 -12.12 -3.23 -3.05
N THR A 43 -11.46 -4.18 -2.41
CA THR A 43 -12.06 -5.31 -1.70
C THR A 43 -13.28 -4.90 -0.85
N TYR A 44 -14.27 -5.80 -0.86
CA TYR A 44 -15.46 -5.78 -0.02
C TYR A 44 -15.10 -5.49 1.45
N ARG A 45 -15.72 -4.44 2.01
CA ARG A 45 -15.51 -3.98 3.40
C ARG A 45 -16.17 -4.93 4.40
N GLY A 46 -15.52 -6.06 4.69
CA GLY A 46 -15.75 -6.80 5.93
C GLY A 46 -15.21 -5.99 7.10
N GLY A 47 -16.07 -5.51 8.00
CA GLY A 47 -15.69 -4.72 9.16
C GLY A 47 -14.74 -5.47 10.09
N ARG A 48 -13.45 -5.13 10.09
CA ARG A 48 -12.49 -5.60 11.10
C ARG A 48 -11.39 -4.58 11.35
N GLN A 49 -11.47 -3.92 12.50
CA GLN A 49 -10.42 -3.06 13.03
C GLN A 49 -9.21 -3.93 13.39
N SER A 50 -8.03 -3.63 12.84
CA SER A 50 -6.80 -4.35 13.18
C SER A 50 -5.60 -3.41 13.08
N LYS A 51 -4.72 -3.51 14.08
CA LYS A 51 -3.45 -2.76 14.19
C LYS A 51 -2.37 -3.30 13.25
N ASP A 52 -2.44 -4.60 12.98
CA ASP A 52 -1.36 -5.38 12.37
C ASP A 52 -1.64 -5.82 10.91
N ARG A 53 -2.84 -5.56 10.38
CA ARG A 53 -3.26 -6.16 9.10
C ARG A 53 -2.77 -5.35 7.90
N GLN A 54 -2.04 -6.05 7.02
CA GLN A 54 -1.49 -5.58 5.76
C GLN A 54 -2.06 -6.38 4.56
N ASP A 55 -3.35 -6.74 4.59
CA ASP A 55 -3.97 -7.51 3.51
C ASP A 55 -4.22 -6.58 2.31
N ARG A 56 -3.30 -6.62 1.34
CA ARG A 56 -3.55 -6.07 0.01
C ARG A 56 -3.49 -7.17 -1.02
N ASN A 57 -4.66 -7.78 -1.13
CA ASN A 57 -4.99 -8.79 -2.10
C ASN A 57 -5.11 -8.14 -3.48
N LEU A 58 -4.35 -8.64 -4.45
CA LEU A 58 -4.52 -8.24 -5.85
C LEU A 58 -5.65 -9.06 -6.44
N GLU A 59 -6.69 -8.39 -6.92
CA GLU A 59 -7.77 -9.01 -7.68
C GLU A 59 -7.54 -8.88 -9.19
N PHE A 60 -7.81 -9.94 -9.94
CA PHE A 60 -7.65 -9.98 -11.38
C PHE A 60 -8.51 -11.06 -12.02
N VAL A 61 -8.72 -10.92 -13.33
CA VAL A 61 -9.37 -11.92 -14.16
C VAL A 61 -8.32 -12.60 -15.03
N LEU A 62 -8.14 -13.91 -14.87
CA LEU A 62 -7.44 -14.72 -15.85
C LEU A 62 -8.36 -14.97 -17.03
N ILE A 63 -7.84 -14.71 -18.22
CA ILE A 63 -8.52 -14.96 -19.49
C ILE A 63 -7.78 -16.12 -20.16
N VAL A 64 -8.46 -17.25 -20.36
CA VAL A 64 -7.90 -18.45 -21.00
C VAL A 64 -8.57 -18.65 -22.36
N GLU A 65 -7.80 -18.49 -23.43
CA GLU A 65 -8.23 -18.79 -24.80
C GLU A 65 -7.88 -20.26 -25.11
N LYS A 66 -8.87 -21.15 -25.08
CA LYS A 66 -8.65 -22.60 -25.27
C LYS A 66 -8.08 -22.90 -26.65
N GLY A 67 -7.22 -23.92 -26.72
CA GLY A 67 -6.62 -24.39 -27.98
C GLY A 67 -5.53 -23.49 -28.56
N LYS A 68 -5.20 -22.38 -27.90
CA LYS A 68 -4.03 -21.54 -28.21
C LYS A 68 -2.90 -21.80 -27.23
N THR A 69 -1.68 -21.49 -27.63
CA THR A 69 -0.49 -21.65 -26.77
C THR A 69 -0.07 -20.30 -26.18
N THR A 70 0.19 -20.28 -24.87
CA THR A 70 0.82 -19.13 -24.20
C THR A 70 2.25 -18.96 -24.69
N CYS A 71 2.56 -17.81 -25.29
CA CYS A 71 3.92 -17.49 -25.74
C CYS A 71 4.72 -16.75 -24.66
N SER A 72 6.03 -16.59 -24.87
CA SER A 72 6.91 -15.86 -23.94
C SER A 72 6.49 -14.40 -23.74
N ARG A 73 5.96 -13.73 -24.78
CA ARG A 73 5.42 -12.37 -24.69
C ARG A 73 4.24 -12.30 -23.73
N ASP A 74 3.31 -13.25 -23.78
CA ASP A 74 2.16 -13.29 -22.87
C ASP A 74 2.61 -13.43 -21.41
N LYS A 75 3.59 -14.31 -21.17
CA LYS A 75 4.16 -14.51 -19.83
C LYS A 75 4.77 -13.22 -19.28
N LYS A 76 5.53 -12.50 -20.11
CA LYS A 76 6.09 -11.19 -19.75
C LYS A 76 5.03 -10.14 -19.50
N GLU A 77 3.96 -10.08 -20.30
CA GLU A 77 2.85 -9.15 -20.12
C GLU A 77 2.13 -9.39 -18.78
N VAL A 78 1.83 -10.66 -18.47
CA VAL A 78 1.23 -11.06 -17.19
C VAL A 78 2.11 -10.64 -16.02
N GLU A 79 3.40 -10.96 -16.07
CA GLU A 79 4.36 -10.60 -15.02
C GLU A 79 4.42 -9.08 -14.82
N ARG A 80 4.52 -8.33 -15.92
CA ARG A 80 4.57 -6.87 -15.89
C ARG A 80 3.32 -6.25 -15.24
N ILE A 81 2.13 -6.80 -15.53
CA ILE A 81 0.88 -6.34 -14.91
C ILE A 81 0.93 -6.58 -13.40
N LEU A 82 1.39 -7.75 -12.94
CA LEU A 82 1.48 -8.07 -11.52
C LEU A 82 2.45 -7.16 -10.77
N LEU A 83 3.63 -6.92 -11.35
CA LEU A 83 4.64 -6.02 -10.79
C LEU A 83 4.12 -4.58 -10.68
N ASN A 84 3.53 -4.05 -11.74
CA ASN A 84 2.93 -2.71 -11.73
C ASN A 84 1.83 -2.58 -10.68
N ARG A 85 0.99 -3.62 -10.54
CA ARG A 85 -0.07 -3.62 -9.53
C ARG A 85 0.49 -3.67 -8.11
N ARG A 86 1.55 -4.44 -7.88
CA ARG A 86 2.22 -4.48 -6.58
C ARG A 86 2.79 -3.12 -6.19
N LEU A 87 3.44 -2.41 -7.12
CA LEU A 87 3.91 -1.04 -6.90
C LEU A 87 2.76 -0.07 -6.63
N GLN A 88 1.66 -0.15 -7.39
CA GLN A 88 0.48 0.67 -7.13
C GLN A 88 -0.09 0.44 -5.73
N LEU A 89 -0.13 -0.81 -5.25
CA LEU A 89 -0.52 -1.07 -3.87
C LEU A 89 0.46 -0.40 -2.90
N LEU A 90 1.77 -0.64 -3.03
CA LEU A 90 2.78 -0.10 -2.12
C LEU A 90 2.77 1.43 -2.05
N SER A 91 2.50 2.12 -3.16
CA SER A 91 2.39 3.59 -3.20
C SER A 91 1.35 4.19 -2.24
N THR A 92 0.41 3.39 -1.74
CA THR A 92 -0.60 3.82 -0.77
C THR A 92 -0.19 3.58 0.69
N ASP A 93 1.01 3.03 0.92
CA ASP A 93 1.61 2.89 2.26
C ASP A 93 2.40 4.13 2.66
N LEU A 94 2.69 4.19 3.97
CA LEU A 94 3.70 5.09 4.51
C LEU A 94 5.01 4.35 4.65
N PHE A 95 6.10 5.02 4.30
CA PHE A 95 7.45 4.48 4.36
C PHE A 95 8.26 5.15 5.46
N ARG A 96 9.30 4.43 5.93
CA ARG A 96 10.22 4.88 6.96
C ARG A 96 11.34 5.68 6.30
N PRO A 97 11.46 7.00 6.55
CA PRO A 97 12.44 7.85 5.88
C PRO A 97 13.87 7.34 6.01
N ASP A 98 14.26 6.93 7.21
CA ASP A 98 15.61 6.44 7.50
C ASP A 98 15.97 5.18 6.70
N CYS A 99 14.99 4.29 6.50
CA CYS A 99 15.20 3.10 5.68
C CYS A 99 15.36 3.45 4.20
N LEU A 100 14.54 4.35 3.66
CA LEU A 100 14.67 4.77 2.26
C LEU A 100 16.00 5.47 1.98
N ARG A 101 16.54 6.23 2.96
CA ARG A 101 17.87 6.85 2.87
C ARG A 101 19.02 5.84 2.77
N ILE A 102 18.85 4.63 3.30
CA ILE A 102 19.86 3.56 3.19
C ILE A 102 19.88 2.97 1.78
N HIS A 103 18.72 2.90 1.13
CA HIS A 103 18.54 2.26 -0.19
C HIS A 103 18.54 3.24 -1.37
N GLY A 104 19.04 4.46 -1.18
CA GLY A 104 19.03 5.45 -2.24
C GLY A 104 19.54 6.82 -1.81
N LYS A 105 19.83 7.64 -2.81
CA LYS A 105 20.18 9.04 -2.59
C LYS A 105 18.92 9.86 -2.42
N VAL A 106 18.95 10.81 -1.51
CA VAL A 106 17.84 11.71 -1.23
C VAL A 106 18.28 13.14 -1.52
N ASP A 107 17.47 13.84 -2.30
CA ASP A 107 17.46 15.29 -2.39
C ASP A 107 16.21 15.85 -1.70
N ASN A 108 16.10 17.17 -1.56
CA ASN A 108 15.02 17.84 -0.84
C ASN A 108 13.61 17.47 -1.32
N TYR A 109 13.45 17.02 -2.56
CA TYR A 109 12.14 16.73 -3.17
C TYR A 109 12.07 15.39 -3.91
N SER A 110 13.15 14.61 -3.92
CA SER A 110 13.22 13.37 -4.68
C SER A 110 14.10 12.33 -4.01
N TRP A 111 13.82 11.07 -4.35
CA TRP A 111 14.57 9.91 -3.93
C TRP A 111 15.00 9.12 -5.16
N GLU A 112 16.30 8.85 -5.25
CA GLU A 112 16.91 8.02 -6.28
C GLU A 112 17.27 6.66 -5.66
N PRO A 113 16.42 5.63 -5.83
CA PRO A 113 16.71 4.29 -5.33
C PRO A 113 17.95 3.68 -5.99
N GLU A 114 18.68 2.87 -5.24
CA GLU A 114 19.75 2.04 -5.78
C GLU A 114 19.16 0.83 -6.52
N LEU A 115 19.04 0.95 -7.85
CA LEU A 115 18.54 -0.10 -8.72
C LEU A 115 19.68 -0.78 -9.51
N PRO A 116 19.49 -2.04 -9.95
CA PRO A 116 20.50 -2.80 -10.68
C PRO A 116 21.03 -2.14 -11.95
N SER A 117 20.13 -1.58 -12.79
CA SER A 117 20.50 -1.08 -14.12
C SER A 117 20.00 0.31 -14.44
N ALA A 118 18.93 0.77 -13.80
CA ALA A 118 18.36 2.08 -14.07
C ALA A 118 18.73 3.12 -13.01
N ARG A 119 18.70 4.40 -13.40
CA ARG A 119 18.63 5.52 -12.47
C ARG A 119 17.34 6.27 -12.72
N ILE A 120 16.50 6.32 -11.70
CA ILE A 120 15.25 7.07 -11.74
C ILE A 120 15.20 7.99 -10.52
N SER A 121 14.55 9.14 -10.69
CA SER A 121 14.27 10.06 -9.60
C SER A 121 12.79 10.00 -9.30
N ILE A 122 12.45 9.58 -8.09
CA ILE A 122 11.08 9.45 -7.63
C ILE A 122 10.74 10.69 -6.78
N PRO A 123 9.79 11.53 -7.19
CA PRO A 123 9.32 12.62 -6.36
C PRO A 123 8.81 12.08 -5.03
N THR A 124 9.22 12.69 -3.92
CA THR A 124 8.81 12.23 -2.60
C THR A 124 8.56 13.42 -1.69
N ARG A 125 7.52 13.29 -0.86
CA ARG A 125 7.21 14.28 0.16
C ARG A 125 7.66 13.74 1.51
N TYR A 126 8.71 14.35 2.07
CA TYR A 126 9.33 13.95 3.35
C TYR A 126 9.76 12.48 3.44
N LEU A 127 9.98 11.79 2.30
CA LEU A 127 10.31 10.36 2.23
C LEU A 127 9.29 9.41 2.88
N VAL A 128 8.03 9.84 3.03
CA VAL A 128 7.00 8.98 3.62
C VAL A 128 5.97 8.50 2.63
N LYS A 129 5.85 9.19 1.50
CA LYS A 129 4.95 8.81 0.41
C LYS A 129 5.70 8.79 -0.91
N ILE A 130 5.34 7.79 -1.70
CA ILE A 130 5.77 7.63 -3.08
C ILE A 130 4.53 7.86 -3.97
N PRO A 131 4.66 8.52 -5.12
CA PRO A 131 3.55 8.74 -6.05
C PRO A 131 2.93 7.40 -6.50
N GLN A 132 1.63 7.42 -6.81
CA GLN A 132 0.91 6.20 -7.21
C GLN A 132 1.37 5.61 -8.53
N ASN A 133 1.83 6.47 -9.45
CA ASN A 133 2.37 6.08 -10.74
C ASN A 133 3.74 6.75 -10.87
N PRO A 134 4.79 6.21 -10.22
CA PRO A 134 6.14 6.64 -10.53
C PRO A 134 6.40 6.34 -12.01
N ASP A 135 7.21 7.16 -12.69
CA ASP A 135 7.56 6.91 -14.09
C ASP A 135 8.50 5.71 -14.20
N ILE A 136 7.90 4.52 -14.17
CA ILE A 136 8.55 3.20 -14.19
C ILE A 136 8.37 2.50 -15.53
N MET A 137 7.73 3.16 -16.49
CA MET A 137 7.42 2.55 -17.79
C MET A 137 8.71 2.15 -18.54
N SER A 138 9.79 2.88 -18.29
CA SER A 138 11.13 2.64 -18.85
C SER A 138 11.95 1.59 -18.09
N LEU A 139 11.56 1.20 -16.87
CA LEU A 139 12.31 0.24 -16.06
C LEU A 139 12.20 -1.18 -16.63
N CYS A 140 13.26 -1.97 -16.54
CA CYS A 140 13.18 -3.40 -16.80
C CYS A 140 12.52 -4.14 -15.62
N ASP A 141 12.11 -5.39 -15.81
CA ASP A 141 11.42 -6.16 -14.76
C ASP A 141 12.32 -6.43 -13.53
N GLU A 142 13.65 -6.50 -13.72
CA GLU A 142 14.64 -6.63 -12.65
C GLU A 142 14.62 -5.40 -11.72
N ASP A 143 14.70 -4.21 -12.31
CA ASP A 143 14.68 -2.93 -11.59
C ASP A 143 13.35 -2.73 -10.85
N ILE A 144 12.22 -3.13 -11.46
CA ILE A 144 10.92 -3.05 -10.80
C ILE A 144 10.86 -4.00 -9.58
N ARG A 145 11.39 -5.21 -9.69
CA ARG A 145 11.45 -6.14 -8.54
C ARG A 145 12.33 -5.60 -7.43
N ALA A 146 13.49 -5.03 -7.77
CA ALA A 146 14.38 -4.39 -6.80
C ALA A 146 13.67 -3.22 -6.09
N LEU A 147 12.98 -2.37 -6.84
CA LEU A 147 12.20 -1.26 -6.27
C LEU A 147 11.08 -1.76 -5.34
N ILE A 148 10.32 -2.78 -5.75
CA ILE A 148 9.29 -3.41 -4.90
C ILE A 148 9.91 -3.89 -3.60
N GLN A 149 11.03 -4.61 -3.67
CA GLN A 149 11.70 -5.16 -2.49
C GLN A 149 12.11 -4.05 -1.51
N ILE A 150 12.77 -3.00 -2.00
CA ILE A 150 13.15 -1.84 -1.17
C ILE A 150 11.93 -1.23 -0.48
N LEU A 151 10.85 -1.01 -1.23
CA LEU A 151 9.61 -0.44 -0.68
C LEU A 151 8.95 -1.37 0.35
N GLU A 152 8.96 -2.69 0.11
CA GLU A 152 8.44 -3.68 1.05
C GLU A 152 9.21 -3.74 2.35
N ASP A 153 10.53 -3.56 2.30
CA ASP A 153 11.41 -3.55 3.47
C ASP A 153 11.31 -2.23 4.25
N CYS A 154 11.08 -1.12 3.53
CA CYS A 154 11.01 0.21 4.13
C CYS A 154 9.60 0.68 4.51
N ARG A 155 8.53 -0.04 4.16
CA ARG A 155 7.17 0.31 4.60
C ARG A 155 7.02 0.24 6.13
N CYS A 156 6.13 1.06 6.66
CA CYS A 156 5.73 0.98 8.06
C CYS A 156 5.03 -0.37 8.32
N LYS A 157 5.42 -1.05 9.40
CA LYS A 157 4.91 -2.38 9.76
C LYS A 157 3.53 -2.31 10.40
N ASN A 158 3.24 -1.24 11.12
CA ASN A 158 1.99 -1.07 11.85
C ASN A 158 1.57 0.39 11.98
N ARG A 159 0.37 0.61 12.52
CA ARG A 159 -0.22 1.95 12.69
C ARG A 159 0.50 2.83 13.72
N ASP A 160 1.15 2.25 14.72
CA ASP A 160 1.94 2.99 15.72
C ASP A 160 3.18 3.62 15.05
N GLU A 161 3.88 2.86 14.21
CA GLU A 161 5.02 3.34 13.43
C GLU A 161 4.59 4.44 12.44
N GLU A 162 3.46 4.25 11.74
CA GLU A 162 2.88 5.30 10.88
C GLU A 162 2.62 6.60 11.66
N LEU A 163 2.01 6.52 12.85
CA LEU A 163 1.70 7.70 13.66
C LEU A 163 2.96 8.38 14.20
N LYS A 164 4.00 7.62 14.61
CA LYS A 164 5.27 8.18 15.08
C LYS A 164 5.92 9.03 14.00
N ILE A 165 6.05 8.49 12.80
CA ILE A 165 6.65 9.19 11.66
C ILE A 165 5.85 10.45 11.29
N LEU A 166 4.51 10.36 11.25
CA LEU A 166 3.68 11.52 10.95
C LEU A 166 3.80 12.63 12.00
N LYS A 167 3.90 12.27 13.29
CA LYS A 167 4.13 13.23 14.38
C LYS A 167 5.50 13.91 14.26
N GLU A 168 6.55 13.14 13.98
CA GLU A 168 7.91 13.68 13.78
C GLU A 168 7.95 14.68 12.63
N ILE A 169 7.32 14.36 11.50
CA ILE A 169 7.23 15.27 10.35
C ILE A 169 6.45 16.53 10.71
N TRP A 170 5.35 16.40 11.45
CA TRP A 170 4.56 17.56 11.88
C TRP A 170 5.38 18.49 12.78
N ILE A 171 6.16 17.94 13.71
CA ILE A 171 7.04 18.74 14.57
C ILE A 171 8.13 19.46 13.75
N GLN A 172 8.71 18.79 12.76
CA GLN A 172 9.82 19.33 11.96
C GLN A 172 9.35 20.36 10.90
N HIS A 173 8.13 20.21 10.38
CA HIS A 173 7.60 20.99 9.27
C HIS A 173 6.19 21.53 9.55
N PRO A 174 6.00 22.36 10.58
CA PRO A 174 4.70 22.92 10.91
C PRO A 174 4.19 23.83 9.77
N GLY A 175 2.90 23.74 9.45
CA GLY A 175 2.26 24.50 8.37
C GLY A 175 2.49 23.97 6.96
N GLU A 176 3.44 23.06 6.74
CA GLU A 176 3.80 22.57 5.41
C GLU A 176 3.24 21.18 5.06
N CYS A 177 2.79 20.41 6.06
CA CYS A 177 2.43 19.00 5.91
C CYS A 177 0.91 18.71 6.10
N ALA A 178 0.05 19.66 5.75
CA ALA A 178 -1.41 19.59 5.97
C ALA A 178 -2.09 18.31 5.44
N ASP A 179 -1.65 17.78 4.29
CA ASP A 179 -2.16 16.54 3.69
C ASP A 179 -1.78 15.28 4.50
N LEU A 180 -0.60 15.29 5.11
CA LEU A 180 -0.14 14.23 6.02
C LEU A 180 -0.86 14.32 7.36
N ILE A 181 -1.01 15.51 7.92
CA ILE A 181 -1.73 15.75 9.18
C ILE A 181 -3.18 15.26 9.06
N LYS A 182 -3.86 15.56 7.96
CA LYS A 182 -5.24 15.08 7.69
C LYS A 182 -5.38 13.56 7.66
N SER A 183 -4.28 12.81 7.51
CA SER A 183 -4.31 11.33 7.56
C SER A 183 -4.29 10.76 8.97
N ILE A 184 -3.78 11.52 9.96
CA ILE A 184 -3.61 11.09 11.36
C ILE A 184 -4.92 10.55 11.97
N PRO A 185 -6.07 11.25 11.89
CA PRO A 185 -7.31 10.78 12.52
C PRO A 185 -7.75 9.42 11.95
N ARG A 186 -7.59 9.20 10.64
CA ARG A 186 -7.96 7.94 10.00
C ARG A 186 -7.13 6.76 10.52
N ILE A 187 -5.85 6.98 10.78
CA ILE A 187 -4.93 5.97 11.32
C ILE A 187 -5.28 5.71 12.79
N LEU A 188 -5.43 6.77 13.59
CA LEU A 188 -5.77 6.70 15.01
C LEU A 188 -7.11 5.98 15.26
N LYS A 189 -8.13 6.22 14.42
CA LYS A 189 -9.42 5.53 14.46
C LYS A 189 -9.31 4.01 14.36
N LYS A 190 -8.31 3.49 13.63
CA LYS A 190 -8.09 2.04 13.50
C LYS A 190 -7.47 1.44 14.75
N MET A 191 -6.81 2.24 15.59
CA MET A 191 -6.26 1.85 16.89
C MET A 191 -7.27 1.94 18.04
N ALA A 192 -8.43 2.59 17.81
CA ALA A 192 -9.53 2.71 18.78
C ALA A 192 -10.23 1.35 19.02
N HIS A 193 -9.53 0.45 19.70
CA HIS A 193 -9.95 -0.89 20.09
C HIS A 193 -9.37 -1.23 21.47
N ARG A 194 -10.13 -1.99 22.29
CA ARG A 194 -9.79 -2.29 23.70
C ARG A 194 -8.38 -2.85 23.91
N LYS A 195 -7.94 -3.73 23.02
CA LYS A 195 -6.58 -4.33 23.04
C LYS A 195 -5.44 -3.29 22.96
N TYR A 196 -5.68 -2.12 22.39
CA TYR A 196 -4.64 -1.10 22.12
C TYR A 196 -4.97 0.24 22.78
N ARG A 197 -5.73 0.20 23.87
CA ARG A 197 -6.22 1.39 24.58
C ARG A 197 -5.10 2.33 25.00
N ASP A 198 -4.09 1.80 25.68
CA ASP A 198 -2.99 2.62 26.23
C ASP A 198 -2.20 3.32 25.12
N GLU A 199 -1.95 2.62 24.01
CA GLU A 199 -1.29 3.19 22.83
C GLU A 199 -2.16 4.26 22.17
N PHE A 200 -3.46 4.03 22.04
CA PHE A 200 -4.40 5.00 21.49
C PHE A 200 -4.45 6.27 22.35
N GLU A 201 -4.56 6.13 23.67
CA GLU A 201 -4.61 7.26 24.62
C GLU A 201 -3.30 8.06 24.57
N LYS A 202 -2.15 7.37 24.58
CA LYS A 202 -0.83 8.00 24.44
C LYS A 202 -0.71 8.78 23.13
N HIS A 203 -1.07 8.18 21.99
CA HIS A 203 -1.00 8.89 20.71
C HIS A 203 -1.93 10.09 20.66
N LEU A 204 -3.13 9.99 21.25
CA LEU A 204 -4.08 11.10 21.30
C LEU A 204 -3.52 12.27 22.12
N GLU A 205 -2.86 11.98 23.24
CA GLU A 205 -2.19 12.99 24.08
C GLU A 205 -1.03 13.66 23.34
N ASP A 206 -0.13 12.87 22.74
CA ASP A 206 0.99 13.39 21.94
C ASP A 206 0.48 14.32 20.80
N ILE A 207 -0.58 13.91 20.10
CA ILE A 207 -1.17 14.69 19.00
C ILE A 207 -1.73 16.03 19.52
N ARG A 208 -2.35 16.04 20.70
CA ARG A 208 -2.84 17.27 21.34
C ARG A 208 -1.71 18.18 21.78
N GLU A 209 -0.63 17.62 22.30
CA GLU A 209 0.56 18.39 22.67
C GLU A 209 1.20 19.07 21.46
N ILE A 210 1.44 18.32 20.38
CA ILE A 210 1.94 18.88 19.12
C ILE A 210 0.98 19.95 18.57
N GLY A 211 -0.33 19.67 18.64
CA GLY A 211 -1.37 20.60 18.20
C GLY A 211 -1.46 21.89 19.01
N ARG A 212 -1.16 21.86 20.32
CA ARG A 212 -1.06 23.07 21.15
C ARG A 212 0.10 23.96 20.71
N GLY A 213 1.21 23.36 20.28
CA GLY A 213 2.35 24.08 19.69
C GLY A 213 2.06 24.63 18.29
N ASN A 214 1.12 24.03 17.55
CA ASN A 214 0.79 24.40 16.18
C ASN A 214 -0.73 24.51 15.96
N PRO A 215 -1.40 25.55 16.51
CA PRO A 215 -2.86 25.63 16.49
C PRO A 215 -3.46 25.64 15.08
N GLY A 216 -2.81 26.31 14.12
CA GLY A 216 -3.27 26.39 12.73
C GLY A 216 -3.44 25.01 12.10
N ASP A 217 -2.44 24.15 12.24
CA ASP A 217 -2.49 22.78 11.74
C ASP A 217 -3.50 21.91 12.51
N PHE A 218 -3.58 22.09 13.84
CA PHE A 218 -4.47 21.28 14.68
C PHE A 218 -5.94 21.48 14.30
N THR A 219 -6.33 22.69 13.89
CA THR A 219 -7.72 22.95 13.44
C THR A 219 -8.15 22.09 12.27
N LEU A 220 -7.21 21.61 11.44
CA LEU A 220 -7.49 20.74 10.30
C LEU A 220 -8.04 19.37 10.72
N ILE A 221 -7.75 18.93 11.95
CA ILE A 221 -8.08 17.58 12.44
C ILE A 221 -8.87 17.55 13.75
N ALA A 222 -9.00 18.68 14.45
CA ALA A 222 -9.60 18.77 15.78
C ALA A 222 -11.00 18.12 15.87
N ALA A 223 -11.91 18.47 14.95
CA ALA A 223 -13.28 17.95 14.94
C ALA A 223 -13.33 16.43 14.71
N GLU A 224 -12.47 15.89 13.84
CA GLU A 224 -12.44 14.45 13.56
C GLU A 224 -11.79 13.68 14.73
N LEU A 225 -10.78 14.25 15.40
CA LEU A 225 -10.19 13.67 16.60
C LEU A 225 -11.19 13.55 17.74
N GLU A 226 -11.96 14.62 18.00
CA GLU A 226 -13.01 14.61 19.02
C GLU A 226 -14.07 13.53 18.73
N ARG A 227 -14.49 13.42 17.47
CA ARG A 227 -15.42 12.36 17.04
C ARG A 227 -14.86 10.96 17.28
N ILE A 228 -13.59 10.74 16.98
CA ILE A 228 -12.93 9.44 17.18
C ILE A 228 -12.81 9.11 18.66
N GLU A 229 -12.42 10.07 19.50
CA GLU A 229 -12.33 9.87 20.94
C GLU A 229 -13.70 9.50 21.54
N ASN A 230 -14.76 10.23 21.16
CA ASN A 230 -16.12 9.91 21.61
C ASN A 230 -16.54 8.50 21.19
N GLN A 231 -16.24 8.10 19.94
CA GLN A 231 -16.48 6.73 19.47
C GLN A 231 -15.63 5.68 20.22
N ALA A 232 -14.38 5.99 20.53
CA ALA A 232 -13.50 5.11 21.27
C ALA A 232 -14.01 4.92 22.71
N ARG A 233 -14.38 5.99 23.40
CA ARG A 233 -14.94 5.94 24.77
C ARG A 233 -16.18 5.06 24.89
N LEU A 234 -17.06 5.07 23.88
CA LEU A 234 -18.23 4.18 23.84
C LEU A 234 -17.83 2.71 23.68
N ARG A 235 -16.75 2.40 22.97
CA ARG A 235 -16.25 1.03 22.72
C ARG A 235 -15.33 0.48 23.80
N LEU A 236 -14.77 1.36 24.63
CA LEU A 236 -13.82 1.03 25.70
C LEU A 236 -14.49 0.88 27.07
N ARG A 237 -15.79 1.16 27.18
CA ARG A 237 -16.58 1.06 28.42
C ARG A 237 -17.13 -0.34 28.72
N ASP A 238 -17.11 -1.26 27.74
CA ASP A 238 -17.46 -2.68 27.89
C ASP A 238 -16.21 -3.56 27.96
#